data_AF-A0A0Q8RBE4-F1
#
_entry.id   AF-A0A0Q8RBE4-F1
#
_cell.length_a   1.000
_cell.length_b   1.000
_cell.length_c   1.000
_cell.angle_alpha   90.00
_cell.angle_beta   90.00
_cell.angle_gamma   90.00
#
_symmetry.space_group_name_H-M   'P 1'
#
loop_
_entity.id
_entity.type
_entity.pdbx_description
1 polymer ?
#
loop_
_entity_poly.entity_id
_entity_poly.type
_entity_poly.pdbx_seq_one_letter_code
_entity_poly.pdbx_strand_id
1 'polypeptide(L)'
;MTGPYECRPIPHNLDIVCPACRGRAEFEFAEVVRIKLKADVQFFQKSSMFDYQQFQDSCGHSWHAAIYFQGLHGRPQPVIQELPEGYAAGDWDHSRYLKNRSGWPVGSIRCGSCHMRGKHVLKWPAEAYFAISYRNRVLWAFHRESAIDLMQYLQSRERSRSRYRWGFFLLYVPTVFKTGKAREYVVKQLGKLLLY
;
A
#
# COMPACT_ATOMS: atom_id res chain seq x y z
N MET A 1 -24.32 7.82 3.26
CA MET A 1 -23.49 8.26 2.12
C MET A 1 -22.25 7.39 2.11
N THR A 2 -22.13 6.44 1.18
CA THR A 2 -20.86 5.71 1.02
C THR A 2 -19.83 6.70 0.51
N GLY A 3 -18.78 6.93 1.30
CA GLY A 3 -17.66 7.79 0.94
C GLY A 3 -17.06 7.43 -0.42
N PRO A 4 -16.13 8.24 -0.95
CA PRO A 4 -15.35 7.87 -2.12
C PRO A 4 -14.77 6.47 -1.91
N TYR A 5 -14.40 5.83 -3.02
CA TYR A 5 -13.72 4.54 -3.10
C TYR A 5 -12.57 4.43 -2.07
N GLU A 6 -12.89 4.17 -0.80
CA GLU A 6 -12.04 4.20 0.40
C GLU A 6 -11.92 2.76 0.86
N CYS A 7 -11.31 1.93 0.02
CA CYS A 7 -11.29 0.51 0.29
C CYS A 7 -10.30 0.21 1.42
N ARG A 8 -10.83 -0.18 2.57
CA ARG A 8 -10.12 -0.80 3.68
C ARG A 8 -10.51 -2.27 3.73
N PRO A 9 -9.57 -3.21 3.80
CA PRO A 9 -8.15 -3.00 4.08
C PRO A 9 -7.28 -2.89 2.81
N ILE A 10 -6.14 -2.19 2.92
CA ILE A 10 -5.19 -1.95 1.83
C ILE A 10 -4.09 -3.02 1.88
N PRO A 11 -3.65 -3.58 0.73
CA PRO A 11 -2.51 -4.50 0.69
C PRO A 11 -1.20 -3.89 1.21
N HIS A 12 -0.25 -4.74 1.59
CA HIS A 12 1.10 -4.34 1.99
C HIS A 12 1.88 -3.69 0.84
N ASN A 13 1.58 -4.10 -0.39
CA ASN A 13 2.26 -3.65 -1.60
C ASN A 13 1.26 -2.97 -2.53
N LEU A 14 1.69 -1.86 -3.14
CA LEU A 14 0.94 -1.06 -4.10
C LEU A 14 1.81 -0.78 -5.32
N ASP A 15 1.19 -0.72 -6.49
CA ASP A 15 1.82 -0.17 -7.69
C ASP A 15 1.49 1.32 -7.77
N ILE A 16 2.53 2.15 -7.68
CA ILE A 16 2.46 3.60 -7.73
C ILE A 16 3.20 4.16 -8.95
N VAL A 17 2.86 5.40 -9.32
CA VAL A 17 3.61 6.16 -10.33
C VAL A 17 4.93 6.60 -9.72
N CYS A 18 6.04 6.21 -10.34
CA CYS A 18 7.37 6.61 -9.91
C CYS A 18 7.51 8.14 -9.97
N PRO A 19 7.97 8.81 -8.89
CA PRO A 19 8.15 10.25 -8.90
C PRO A 19 9.30 10.71 -9.81
N ALA A 20 10.28 9.84 -10.09
CA ALA A 20 11.41 10.18 -10.96
C ALA A 20 11.13 9.97 -12.45
N CYS A 21 10.65 8.78 -12.85
CA CYS A 21 10.49 8.43 -14.28
C CYS A 21 9.05 8.29 -14.75
N ARG A 22 8.06 8.48 -13.86
CA ARG A 22 6.62 8.29 -14.14
C ARG A 22 6.20 6.87 -14.56
N GLY A 23 7.13 5.93 -14.64
CA GLY A 23 6.86 4.51 -14.85
C GLY A 23 6.28 3.83 -13.61
N ARG A 24 6.04 2.52 -13.70
CA ARG A 24 5.56 1.72 -12.57
C ARG A 24 6.63 1.58 -11.50
N ALA A 25 6.27 1.86 -10.26
CA ALA A 25 7.09 1.57 -9.09
C ALA A 25 6.28 0.78 -8.06
N GLU A 26 6.96 -0.13 -7.38
CA GLU A 26 6.40 -0.86 -6.25
C GLU A 26 6.59 0.00 -5.00
N PHE A 27 5.52 0.15 -4.25
CA PHE A 27 5.51 0.72 -2.92
C PHE A 27 5.18 -0.37 -1.92
N GLU A 28 5.92 -0.44 -0.83
CA GLU A 28 5.69 -1.38 0.27
C GLU A 28 5.62 -0.61 1.58
N PHE A 29 4.55 -0.79 2.34
CA PHE A 29 4.39 -0.10 3.62
C PHE A 29 5.47 -0.51 4.62
N ALA A 30 5.97 0.45 5.40
CA ALA A 30 6.83 0.13 6.53
C ALA A 30 6.02 -0.54 7.65
N GLU A 31 6.68 -1.39 8.45
CA GLU A 31 6.10 -1.92 9.68
C GLU A 31 6.55 -1.09 10.88
N VAL A 32 5.57 -0.77 11.73
CA VAL A 32 5.75 0.09 12.89
C VAL A 32 5.46 -0.73 14.12
N VAL A 33 6.46 -0.86 14.99
CA VAL A 33 6.34 -1.57 16.26
C VAL A 33 6.54 -0.57 17.39
N ARG A 34 5.66 -0.62 18.39
CA ARG A 34 5.80 0.18 19.60
C ARG A 34 6.96 -0.35 20.43
N ILE A 35 7.88 0.54 20.79
CA ILE A 35 8.96 0.24 21.72
C ILE A 35 8.35 0.07 23.11
N LYS A 36 8.56 -1.09 23.71
CA LYS A 36 7.94 -1.54 24.97
C LYS A 36 8.56 -0.82 26.17
N LEU A 37 9.89 -0.74 26.23
CA LEU A 37 10.61 -0.13 27.34
C LEU A 37 11.32 1.15 26.90
N LYS A 38 11.31 2.17 27.77
CA LYS A 38 12.02 3.44 27.52
C LYS A 38 13.54 3.24 27.40
N ALA A 39 14.09 2.24 28.08
CA ALA A 39 15.52 1.90 28.03
C ALA A 39 15.97 1.50 26.61
N ASP A 40 15.09 0.86 25.83
CA ASP A 40 15.41 0.38 24.48
C ASP A 40 15.37 1.48 23.43
N VAL A 41 14.87 2.67 23.76
CA VAL A 41 14.73 3.77 22.79
C VAL A 41 16.09 4.15 22.20
N GLN A 42 17.14 4.19 23.01
CA GLN A 42 18.49 4.51 22.53
C GLN A 42 19.05 3.46 21.57
N PHE A 43 18.69 2.18 21.76
CA PHE A 43 19.08 1.12 20.85
C PHE A 43 18.49 1.36 19.47
N PHE A 44 17.17 1.59 19.38
CA PHE A 44 16.50 1.83 18.09
C PHE A 44 16.91 3.16 17.43
N GLN A 45 17.26 4.19 18.21
CA GLN A 45 17.78 5.45 17.67
C GLN A 45 19.18 5.33 17.05
N LYS A 46 20.03 4.45 17.59
CA LYS A 46 21.40 4.24 17.11
C LYS A 46 21.49 3.19 15.99
N SER A 47 20.47 2.35 15.86
CA SER A 47 20.46 1.30 14.84
C SER A 47 20.38 1.88 13.43
N SER A 48 21.21 1.37 12.51
CA SER A 48 21.11 1.70 11.09
C SER A 48 19.97 0.99 10.35
N MET A 49 19.30 0.04 11.04
CA MET A 49 18.28 -0.84 10.44
C MET A 49 16.86 -0.33 10.68
N PHE A 50 16.68 0.52 11.69
CA PHE A 50 15.38 1.03 12.10
C PHE A 50 15.36 2.55 12.01
N ASP A 51 14.21 3.07 11.62
CA ASP A 51 13.89 4.47 11.89
C ASP A 51 13.18 4.58 13.23
N TYR A 52 13.54 5.59 13.99
CA TYR A 52 12.86 5.93 15.24
C TYR A 52 11.90 7.10 15.02
N GLN A 53 10.70 6.98 15.56
CA GLN A 53 9.75 8.09 15.60
C GLN A 53 8.90 8.09 16.85
N GLN A 54 8.55 9.27 17.33
CA GLN A 54 7.56 9.45 18.38
C GLN A 54 6.20 9.74 17.75
N PHE A 55 5.19 9.00 18.18
CA PHE A 55 3.81 9.15 17.76
C PHE A 55 2.97 9.67 18.92
N GLN A 56 1.87 10.36 18.61
CA GLN A 56 0.87 10.76 19.58
C GLN A 56 -0.43 10.03 19.30
N ASP A 57 -1.08 9.52 20.35
CA ASP A 57 -2.42 8.97 20.26
C ASP A 57 -3.49 10.07 20.24
N SER A 58 -4.75 9.68 20.02
CA SER A 58 -5.89 10.61 20.00
C SER A 58 -6.15 11.31 21.35
N CYS A 59 -5.53 10.81 22.42
CA CYS A 59 -5.66 11.35 23.78
C CYS A 59 -4.43 12.19 24.19
N GLY A 60 -3.47 12.41 23.27
CA GLY A 60 -2.26 13.19 23.51
C GLY A 60 -1.10 12.43 24.15
N HIS A 61 -1.24 11.13 24.47
CA HIS A 61 -0.12 10.35 24.96
C HIS A 61 0.87 10.07 23.84
N SER A 62 2.13 10.34 24.13
CA SER A 62 3.23 10.06 23.21
C SER A 62 3.76 8.64 23.42
N TRP A 63 4.03 7.92 22.34
CA TRP A 63 4.66 6.61 22.36
C TRP A 63 5.81 6.53 21.35
N HIS A 64 6.79 5.70 21.67
CA HIS A 64 8.00 5.53 20.88
C HIS A 64 7.83 4.35 19.92
N ALA A 65 8.25 4.52 18.68
CA ALA A 65 8.12 3.51 17.64
C ALA A 65 9.45 3.23 16.95
N ALA A 66 9.63 1.97 16.60
CA ALA A 66 10.67 1.48 15.72
C ALA A 66 10.05 1.06 14.39
N ILE A 67 10.54 1.65 13.31
CA ILE A 67 10.00 1.51 11.96
C ILE A 67 10.98 0.71 11.12
N TYR A 68 10.50 -0.32 10.44
CA TYR A 68 11.30 -1.17 9.57
C TYR A 68 10.78 -1.16 8.13
N PHE A 69 11.69 -0.95 7.18
CA PHE A 69 11.39 -0.87 5.75
C PHE A 69 11.82 -2.16 5.05
N GLN A 70 10.91 -3.13 4.96
CA GLN A 70 11.22 -4.44 4.33
C GLN A 70 11.69 -4.29 2.87
N GLY A 71 11.12 -3.38 2.08
CA GLY A 71 11.56 -3.15 0.71
C GLY A 71 12.97 -2.56 0.58
N LEU A 72 13.54 -2.02 1.67
CA LEU A 72 14.92 -1.53 1.74
C LEU A 72 15.89 -2.55 2.36
N HIS A 73 15.46 -3.26 3.41
CA HIS A 73 16.35 -4.11 4.19
C HIS A 73 16.14 -5.61 3.97
N GLY A 74 15.06 -6.01 3.31
CA GLY A 74 14.66 -7.41 3.11
C GLY A 74 13.70 -7.90 4.20
N ARG A 75 13.57 -9.23 4.30
CA ARG A 75 12.71 -9.84 5.32
C ARG A 75 13.32 -9.64 6.71
N PRO A 76 12.50 -9.37 7.75
CA PRO A 76 13.00 -9.12 9.10
C PRO A 76 13.83 -10.27 9.70
N GLN A 77 13.36 -11.52 9.63
CA GLN A 77 13.97 -12.63 10.39
C GLN A 77 15.45 -12.92 10.07
N PRO A 78 15.89 -12.99 8.80
CA PRO A 78 17.30 -13.25 8.51
C PRO A 78 18.22 -12.04 8.72
N VAL A 79 17.65 -10.84 8.83
CA VAL A 79 18.39 -9.57 8.73
C VAL A 79 18.56 -8.89 10.08
N ILE A 80 17.51 -8.92 10.91
CA ILE A 80 17.52 -8.26 12.21
C ILE A 80 18.19 -9.20 13.22
N GLN A 81 19.36 -8.79 13.69
CA GLN A 81 20.13 -9.50 14.71
C GLN A 81 20.26 -8.63 15.97
N GLU A 82 20.53 -9.25 17.12
CA GLU A 82 20.86 -8.55 18.37
C GLU A 82 19.76 -7.59 18.88
N LEU A 83 18.51 -8.02 18.88
CA LEU A 83 17.41 -7.24 19.46
C LEU A 83 17.46 -7.26 21.01
N PRO A 84 16.96 -6.18 21.67
CA PRO A 84 16.75 -6.19 23.11
C PRO A 84 15.80 -7.32 23.54
N GLU A 85 15.86 -7.69 24.82
CA GLU A 85 15.00 -8.73 25.37
C GLU A 85 13.52 -8.37 25.19
N GLY A 86 12.72 -9.34 24.76
CA GLY A 86 11.28 -9.17 24.57
C GLY A 86 10.87 -8.66 23.18
N TYR A 87 11.80 -8.50 22.22
CA TYR A 87 11.47 -8.28 20.81
C TYR A 87 11.89 -9.48 19.96
N ALA A 88 11.08 -9.79 18.96
CA ALA A 88 11.43 -10.76 17.94
C ALA A 88 11.50 -10.06 16.57
N ALA A 89 12.39 -10.50 15.68
CA ALA A 89 12.47 -9.95 14.33
C ALA A 89 11.12 -10.03 13.60
N GLY A 90 10.34 -11.08 13.88
CA GLY A 90 8.99 -11.26 13.33
C GLY A 90 7.96 -10.24 13.80
N ASP A 91 8.25 -9.42 14.83
CA ASP A 91 7.38 -8.30 15.21
C ASP A 91 7.23 -7.27 14.08
N TRP A 92 8.23 -7.19 13.19
CA TRP A 92 8.23 -6.32 12.00
C TRP A 92 7.83 -7.06 10.71
N ASP A 93 7.31 -8.29 10.80
CA ASP A 93 6.75 -8.96 9.62
C ASP A 93 5.48 -8.28 9.13
N HIS A 94 5.23 -8.40 7.82
CA HIS A 94 3.93 -8.04 7.28
C HIS A 94 2.88 -8.92 7.93
N SER A 95 1.87 -8.27 8.53
CA SER A 95 0.78 -9.00 9.15
C SER A 95 0.10 -9.91 8.12
N ARG A 96 -0.25 -11.13 8.54
CA ARG A 96 -1.09 -12.02 7.72
C ARG A 96 -2.43 -11.38 7.34
N TYR A 97 -2.91 -10.44 8.14
CA TYR A 97 -4.15 -9.71 7.90
C TYR A 97 -3.83 -8.30 7.39
N LEU A 98 -4.55 -7.89 6.36
CA LEU A 98 -4.44 -6.52 5.85
C LEU A 98 -4.92 -5.54 6.92
N LYS A 99 -4.01 -4.69 7.39
CA LYS A 99 -4.29 -3.68 8.43
C LYS A 99 -4.78 -2.39 7.81
N ASN A 100 -5.55 -1.61 8.57
CA ASN A 100 -5.84 -0.24 8.19
C ASN A 100 -4.59 0.63 8.36
N ARG A 101 -3.93 0.98 7.25
CA ARG A 101 -2.71 1.79 7.23
C ARG A 101 -2.99 3.28 7.00
N SER A 102 -4.25 3.71 7.09
CA SER A 102 -4.68 5.09 6.76
C SER A 102 -4.03 6.18 7.61
N GLY A 103 -3.52 5.84 8.81
CA GLY A 103 -2.85 6.80 9.69
C GLY A 103 -1.34 6.95 9.42
N TRP A 104 -0.75 6.09 8.59
CA TRP A 104 0.69 6.07 8.37
C TRP A 104 1.06 5.72 6.92
N PRO A 105 1.12 6.73 6.04
CA PRO A 105 1.37 6.52 4.62
C PRO A 105 2.86 6.38 4.29
N VAL A 106 3.70 5.85 5.18
CA VAL A 106 5.15 5.78 4.97
C VAL A 106 5.57 4.36 4.62
N GLY A 107 6.46 4.24 3.63
CA GLY A 107 6.96 2.97 3.16
C GLY A 107 8.20 3.13 2.30
N SER A 108 8.59 2.05 1.64
CA SER A 108 9.68 2.03 0.68
C SER A 108 9.17 2.01 -0.74
N ILE A 109 9.84 2.73 -1.64
CA ILE A 109 9.60 2.70 -3.07
C ILE A 109 10.74 1.97 -3.78
N ARG A 110 10.41 1.18 -4.79
CA ARG A 110 11.35 0.57 -5.73
C ARG A 110 10.81 0.65 -7.15
N CYS A 111 11.51 1.37 -8.03
CA CYS A 111 11.16 1.43 -9.44
C CYS A 111 12.01 0.46 -10.25
N GLY A 112 11.37 -0.44 -11.02
CA GLY A 112 12.07 -1.34 -11.93
C GLY A 112 12.65 -0.64 -13.16
N SER A 113 12.10 0.51 -13.57
CA SER A 113 12.50 1.20 -14.81
C SER A 113 13.69 2.15 -14.63
N CYS A 114 13.73 2.91 -13.52
CA CYS A 114 14.82 3.87 -13.26
C CYS A 114 15.69 3.48 -12.06
N HIS A 115 15.45 2.31 -11.47
CA HIS A 115 16.16 1.81 -10.29
C HIS A 115 16.10 2.72 -9.04
N MET A 116 15.21 3.73 -9.03
CA MET A 116 14.95 4.53 -7.85
C MET A 116 14.54 3.62 -6.69
N ARG A 117 15.24 3.78 -5.56
CA ARG A 117 14.97 3.06 -4.32
C ARG A 117 15.10 4.01 -3.15
N GLY A 118 14.16 3.97 -2.21
CA GLY A 118 14.23 4.82 -1.02
C GLY A 118 12.97 4.79 -0.18
N LYS A 119 12.94 5.66 0.83
CA LYS A 119 11.74 5.89 1.65
C LYS A 119 10.81 6.85 0.91
N HIS A 120 9.50 6.63 1.04
CA HIS A 120 8.48 7.41 0.36
C HIS A 120 7.27 7.64 1.25
N VAL A 121 6.68 8.84 1.15
CA VAL A 121 5.40 9.18 1.79
C VAL A 121 4.31 9.11 0.73
N LEU A 122 3.49 8.06 0.82
CA LEU A 122 2.44 7.72 -0.12
C LEU A 122 1.33 8.77 -0.14
N LYS A 123 1.03 9.31 -1.32
CA LYS A 123 -0.15 10.16 -1.56
C LYS A 123 -1.22 9.34 -2.27
N TRP A 124 -1.84 8.41 -1.54
CA TRP A 124 -2.92 7.59 -2.09
C TRP A 124 -4.25 8.34 -2.07
N PRO A 125 -5.10 8.23 -3.11
CA PRO A 125 -4.93 7.47 -4.36
C PRO A 125 -4.30 8.25 -5.52
N ALA A 126 -3.79 9.47 -5.28
CA ALA A 126 -3.25 10.33 -6.34
C ALA A 126 -2.03 9.73 -7.05
N GLU A 127 -1.27 8.89 -6.35
CA GLU A 127 -0.08 8.21 -6.88
C GLU A 127 -0.35 6.81 -7.43
N ALA A 128 -1.60 6.34 -7.48
CA ALA A 128 -1.91 4.99 -7.97
C ALA A 128 -1.51 4.83 -9.46
N TYR A 129 -0.72 3.79 -9.78
CA TYR A 129 -0.29 3.55 -11.16
C TYR A 129 -1.46 3.16 -12.06
N PHE A 130 -2.31 2.28 -11.57
CA PHE A 130 -3.52 1.82 -12.27
C PHE A 130 -4.70 2.78 -12.05
N ALA A 131 -4.51 4.08 -12.28
CA ALA A 131 -5.55 5.10 -12.12
C ALA A 131 -6.11 5.55 -13.48
N ILE A 132 -7.42 5.72 -13.55
CA ILE A 132 -8.14 6.21 -14.74
C ILE A 132 -9.13 7.28 -14.32
N SER A 133 -9.02 8.43 -14.97
CA SER A 133 -9.97 9.53 -14.80
C SER A 133 -11.13 9.40 -15.78
N TYR A 134 -12.36 9.52 -15.29
CA TYR A 134 -13.58 9.57 -16.09
C TYR A 134 -14.60 10.51 -15.44
N ARG A 135 -15.05 11.54 -16.17
CA ARG A 135 -16.05 12.53 -15.71
C ARG A 135 -15.77 13.05 -14.28
N ASN A 136 -14.56 13.58 -14.07
CA ASN A 136 -14.08 14.14 -12.80
C ASN A 136 -14.03 13.14 -11.63
N ARG A 137 -14.03 11.84 -11.91
CA ARG A 137 -13.82 10.78 -10.92
C ARG A 137 -12.61 9.94 -11.31
N VAL A 138 -11.89 9.46 -10.32
CA VAL A 138 -10.75 8.55 -10.52
C VAL A 138 -11.15 7.16 -10.06
N LEU A 139 -10.96 6.18 -10.95
CA LEU A 139 -10.98 4.76 -10.62
C LEU A 139 -9.53 4.30 -10.52
N TRP A 140 -9.18 3.56 -9.48
CA TRP A 140 -7.82 3.08 -9.29
C TRP A 140 -7.81 1.59 -8.92
N ALA A 141 -6.65 0.95 -8.98
CA ALA A 141 -6.42 -0.39 -8.45
C ALA A 141 -5.10 -0.44 -7.66
N PHE A 142 -4.99 -1.37 -6.72
CA PHE A 142 -3.84 -1.44 -5.81
C PHE A 142 -2.55 -1.83 -6.53
N HIS A 143 -2.59 -2.90 -7.29
CA HIS A 143 -1.49 -3.48 -8.06
C HIS A 143 -2.03 -4.25 -9.26
N ARG A 144 -1.13 -4.74 -10.12
CA ARG A 144 -1.48 -5.39 -11.39
C ARG A 144 -2.60 -6.44 -11.29
N GLU A 145 -2.54 -7.36 -10.33
CA GLU A 145 -3.57 -8.40 -10.17
C GLU A 145 -4.95 -7.80 -9.85
N SER A 146 -5.03 -6.82 -8.94
CA SER A 146 -6.28 -6.15 -8.61
C SER A 146 -6.83 -5.34 -9.79
N ALA A 147 -5.95 -4.82 -10.66
CA ALA A 147 -6.34 -4.12 -11.89
C ALA A 147 -6.90 -5.09 -12.94
N ILE A 148 -6.37 -6.31 -13.03
CA ILE A 148 -6.91 -7.38 -13.87
C ILE A 148 -8.30 -7.78 -13.38
N ASP A 149 -8.47 -8.04 -12.08
CA ASP A 149 -9.76 -8.36 -11.48
C ASP A 149 -10.78 -7.25 -11.73
N LEU A 150 -10.37 -5.98 -11.59
CA LEU A 150 -11.20 -4.81 -11.88
C LEU A 150 -11.63 -4.76 -13.35
N MET A 151 -10.70 -4.96 -14.28
CA MET A 151 -10.99 -4.97 -15.71
C MET A 151 -11.97 -6.10 -16.08
N GLN A 152 -11.72 -7.32 -15.60
CA GLN A 152 -12.57 -8.47 -15.86
C GLN A 152 -13.95 -8.31 -15.23
N TYR A 153 -14.04 -7.78 -14.02
CA TYR A 153 -15.30 -7.47 -13.35
C TYR A 153 -16.13 -6.45 -14.13
N LEU A 154 -15.47 -5.41 -14.65
CA LEU A 154 -16.12 -4.41 -15.51
C LEU A 154 -16.50 -5.00 -16.86
N GLN A 155 -15.83 -6.02 -17.40
CA GLN A 155 -16.26 -6.69 -18.65
C GLN A 155 -17.42 -7.67 -18.43
N SER A 156 -17.47 -8.33 -17.27
CA SER A 156 -18.49 -9.34 -16.95
C SER A 156 -19.92 -8.80 -16.96
N ARG A 157 -20.85 -9.62 -17.47
CA ARG A 157 -22.31 -9.36 -17.43
C ARG A 157 -22.92 -9.79 -16.09
N GLU A 158 -22.47 -10.92 -15.54
CA GLU A 158 -22.97 -11.51 -14.28
C GLU A 158 -22.45 -10.77 -13.03
N ARG A 159 -21.28 -10.12 -13.11
CA ARG A 159 -20.66 -9.34 -12.02
C ARG A 159 -20.58 -10.09 -10.69
N SER A 160 -20.42 -11.42 -10.73
CA SER A 160 -20.26 -12.24 -9.53
C SER A 160 -18.91 -11.98 -8.89
N ARG A 161 -18.93 -11.29 -7.74
CA ARG A 161 -17.72 -10.83 -7.02
C ARG A 161 -16.91 -11.98 -6.42
N SER A 162 -17.55 -13.10 -6.07
CA SER A 162 -16.91 -14.25 -5.42
C SER A 162 -15.91 -14.97 -6.32
N ARG A 163 -15.92 -14.69 -7.63
CA ARG A 163 -14.98 -15.26 -8.60
C ARG A 163 -13.61 -14.56 -8.61
N TYR A 164 -13.47 -13.42 -7.93
CA TYR A 164 -12.28 -12.59 -7.98
C TYR A 164 -11.54 -12.59 -6.65
N ARG A 165 -10.22 -12.67 -6.70
CA ARG A 165 -9.35 -12.60 -5.51
C ARG A 165 -9.57 -11.28 -4.75
N TRP A 166 -9.76 -10.20 -5.49
CA TRP A 166 -10.03 -8.87 -4.97
C TRP A 166 -11.53 -8.53 -4.91
N GLY A 167 -12.40 -9.53 -4.80
CA GLY A 167 -13.87 -9.37 -4.80
C GLY A 167 -14.41 -8.36 -3.79
N PHE A 168 -13.80 -8.25 -2.61
CA PHE A 168 -14.16 -7.26 -1.59
C PHE A 168 -13.90 -5.83 -2.06
N PHE A 169 -12.78 -5.58 -2.74
CA PHE A 169 -12.45 -4.29 -3.33
C PHE A 169 -13.43 -3.89 -4.45
N LEU A 170 -13.88 -4.87 -5.23
CA LEU A 170 -14.85 -4.66 -6.31
C LEU A 170 -16.24 -4.22 -5.81
N LEU A 171 -16.58 -4.46 -4.55
CA LEU A 171 -17.84 -4.01 -3.93
C LEU A 171 -17.97 -2.48 -4.01
N TYR A 172 -16.88 -1.76 -3.80
CA TYR A 172 -16.89 -0.30 -3.64
C TYR A 172 -16.74 0.45 -4.96
N VAL A 173 -16.61 -0.26 -6.09
CA VAL A 173 -16.47 0.37 -7.41
C VAL A 173 -17.69 1.28 -7.67
N PRO A 174 -17.49 2.59 -7.92
CA PRO A 174 -18.61 3.52 -8.09
C PRO A 174 -19.46 3.18 -9.32
N THR A 175 -20.78 3.38 -9.20
CA THR A 175 -21.77 3.05 -10.25
C THR A 175 -21.51 3.77 -11.57
N VAL A 176 -20.94 4.98 -11.54
CA VAL A 176 -20.55 5.74 -12.74
C VAL A 176 -19.65 4.93 -13.68
N PHE A 177 -18.71 4.15 -13.12
CA PHE A 177 -17.79 3.31 -13.88
C PHE A 177 -18.43 2.00 -14.38
N LYS A 178 -19.62 1.65 -13.89
CA LYS A 178 -20.38 0.44 -14.31
C LYS A 178 -21.31 0.71 -15.50
N THR A 179 -21.43 1.95 -15.97
CA THR A 179 -22.22 2.30 -17.16
C THR A 179 -21.53 1.81 -18.44
N GLY A 180 -22.29 1.46 -19.50
CA GLY A 180 -21.73 0.90 -20.73
C GLY A 180 -20.59 1.73 -21.34
N LYS A 181 -20.84 3.04 -21.54
CA LYS A 181 -19.83 3.98 -22.08
C LYS A 181 -18.59 4.12 -21.19
N ALA A 182 -18.77 4.15 -19.87
CA ALA A 182 -17.64 4.23 -18.94
C ALA A 182 -16.82 2.93 -18.96
N ARG A 183 -17.49 1.77 -19.00
CA ARG A 183 -16.84 0.46 -19.03
C ARG A 183 -15.93 0.31 -20.23
N GLU A 184 -16.42 0.60 -21.43
CA GLU A 184 -15.64 0.50 -22.66
C GLU A 184 -14.38 1.37 -22.59
N TYR A 185 -14.53 2.61 -22.13
CA TYR A 185 -13.42 3.54 -21.95
C TYR A 185 -12.41 3.01 -20.92
N VAL A 186 -12.88 2.65 -19.72
CA VAL A 186 -12.03 2.20 -18.60
C VAL A 186 -11.28 0.92 -18.95
N VAL A 187 -11.96 -0.06 -19.54
CA VAL A 187 -11.35 -1.34 -19.94
C VAL A 187 -10.25 -1.11 -20.98
N LYS A 188 -10.49 -0.22 -21.95
CA LYS A 188 -9.48 0.13 -22.95
C LYS A 188 -8.25 0.79 -22.32
N GLN A 189 -8.44 1.70 -21.36
CA GLN A 189 -7.31 2.37 -20.69
C GLN A 189 -6.57 1.43 -19.73
N LEU A 190 -7.27 0.60 -18.94
CA LEU A 190 -6.65 -0.41 -18.08
C LEU A 190 -5.85 -1.41 -18.91
N GLY A 191 -6.39 -1.85 -20.05
CA GLY A 191 -5.70 -2.76 -20.96
C GLY A 191 -4.34 -2.21 -21.41
N LYS A 192 -4.26 -0.90 -21.71
CA LYS A 192 -2.97 -0.26 -22.05
C LYS A 192 -2.00 -0.28 -20.86
N LEU A 193 -2.46 0.06 -19.67
CA LEU A 193 -1.64 0.06 -18.46
C LEU A 193 -1.17 -1.33 -18.03
N LEU A 194 -1.89 -2.39 -18.40
CA LEU A 194 -1.57 -3.78 -18.05
C LEU A 194 -0.56 -4.45 -19.01
N LEU A 195 -0.32 -3.84 -20.16
CA LEU A 195 0.64 -4.30 -21.18
C LEU A 195 2.08 -3.84 -20.89
N TYR A 196 2.26 -2.83 -20.04
CA TYR A 196 3.54 -2.23 -19.65
C TYR A 196 3.74 -2.32 -18.13
#